data_AF-A0A9Q2ST73-F1
#
_entry.id   AF-A0A9Q2ST73-F1
#
_cell.length_a   1.000
_cell.length_b   1.000
_cell.length_c   1.000
_cell.angle_alpha   90.00
_cell.angle_beta   90.00
_cell.angle_gamma   90.00
#
_symmetry.space_group_name_H-M   'P 1'
#
loop_
_entity.id
_entity.type
_entity.pdbx_description
1 polymer ?
#
loop_
_entity_poly.entity_id
_entity_poly.type
_entity_poly.pdbx_seq_one_letter_code
_entity_poly.pdbx_strand_id
1 'polypeptide(L)'
;MTVPVPTLIELSDVETRLGEVLAATEVAQVRDLIEYASDKLRGLIDDLDLRVLDGSLRMGLVRGTLVTAVCRALDTLRVGLRVRASQFPEITTTYADSDDSLVYFTDKELELLQPSGPGVGGAFSIRLG
;
A
#
# COMPACT_ATOMS: atom_id res chain seq x y z
N MET A 1 17.93 7.70 23.61
CA MET A 1 17.11 6.48 23.57
C MET A 1 16.38 6.50 22.23
N THR A 2 16.66 5.53 21.34
CA THR A 2 15.96 5.40 20.06
C THR A 2 14.55 4.88 20.34
N VAL A 3 13.53 5.63 19.94
CA VAL A 3 12.14 5.18 20.00
C VAL A 3 12.01 3.98 19.05
N PRO A 4 11.45 2.84 19.49
CA PRO A 4 11.25 1.70 18.59
C PRO A 4 10.31 2.12 17.46
N VAL A 5 10.75 1.88 16.23
CA VAL A 5 9.99 2.14 15.01
C VAL A 5 8.74 1.25 15.07
N PRO A 6 7.52 1.82 15.02
CA PRO A 6 6.31 1.03 15.14
C PRO A 6 6.11 0.15 13.91
N THR A 7 5.75 -1.11 14.15
CA THR A 7 5.31 -2.02 13.09
C THR A 7 3.95 -1.54 12.56
N LEU A 8 3.88 -1.18 11.28
CA LEU A 8 2.65 -0.65 10.67
C LEU A 8 1.70 -1.75 10.20
N ILE A 9 2.25 -2.83 9.66
CA ILE A 9 1.53 -4.04 9.23
C ILE A 9 2.34 -5.30 9.52
N GLU A 10 1.66 -6.43 9.64
CA GLU A 10 2.27 -7.74 9.85
C GLU A 10 1.96 -8.70 8.69
N LEU A 11 2.67 -9.84 8.66
CA LEU A 11 2.43 -10.92 7.69
C LEU A 11 0.95 -11.37 7.70
N SER A 12 0.35 -11.45 8.88
CA SER A 12 -1.04 -11.86 9.08
C SER A 12 -2.03 -10.92 8.39
N ASP A 13 -1.73 -9.62 8.29
CA ASP A 13 -2.57 -8.66 7.56
C ASP A 13 -2.57 -8.95 6.05
N VAL A 14 -1.43 -9.38 5.51
CA VAL A 14 -1.26 -9.76 4.10
C VAL A 14 -1.99 -11.07 3.81
N GLU A 15 -1.77 -12.11 4.63
CA GLU A 15 -2.46 -13.40 4.51
C GLU A 15 -3.98 -13.24 4.60
N THR A 16 -4.45 -12.41 5.54
CA THR A 16 -5.88 -12.09 5.68
C THR A 16 -6.43 -11.41 4.44
N ARG A 17 -5.66 -10.50 3.81
CA ARG A 17 -6.10 -9.82 2.57
C ARG A 17 -6.17 -10.78 1.39
N LEU A 18 -5.20 -11.68 1.26
CA LEU A 18 -5.15 -12.65 0.16
C LEU A 18 -6.15 -13.80 0.37
N GLY A 19 -6.55 -14.06 1.61
CA GLY A 19 -7.41 -15.20 1.96
C GLY A 19 -6.69 -16.54 1.90
N GLU A 20 -5.36 -16.54 2.04
CA GLU A 20 -4.52 -17.72 1.96
C GLU A 20 -3.36 -17.67 2.98
N VAL A 21 -2.79 -18.83 3.27
CA VAL A 21 -1.56 -18.96 4.06
C VAL A 21 -0.38 -19.08 3.10
N LEU A 22 0.63 -18.24 3.29
CA LEU A 22 1.75 -18.14 2.36
C LEU A 22 2.76 -19.29 2.54
N ALA A 23 3.36 -19.73 1.44
CA ALA A 23 4.45 -20.69 1.49
C ALA A 23 5.71 -20.09 2.12
N ALA A 24 6.60 -20.91 2.69
CA ALA A 24 7.80 -20.43 3.40
C ALA A 24 8.69 -19.49 2.57
N THR A 25 8.77 -19.71 1.25
CA THR A 25 9.51 -18.85 0.31
C THR A 25 8.84 -17.49 0.14
N GLU A 26 7.51 -17.45 0.08
CA GLU A 26 6.73 -16.22 -0.04
C GLU A 26 6.73 -15.45 1.28
N VAL A 27 6.75 -16.12 2.42
CA VAL A 27 6.85 -15.50 3.74
C VAL A 27 8.10 -14.62 3.85
N ALA A 28 9.25 -15.12 3.38
CA ALA A 28 10.48 -14.32 3.36
C ALA A 28 10.34 -13.08 2.46
N GLN A 29 9.82 -13.27 1.25
CA GLN A 29 9.59 -12.17 0.30
C GLN A 29 8.62 -11.12 0.85
N VAL A 30 7.53 -11.55 1.47
CA VAL A 30 6.52 -10.64 2.04
C VAL A 30 7.08 -9.87 3.23
N ARG A 31 7.94 -10.45 4.06
CA ARG A 31 8.61 -9.72 5.15
C ARG A 31 9.50 -8.61 4.60
N ASP A 32 10.31 -8.91 3.59
CA ASP A 32 11.17 -7.92 2.94
C ASP A 32 10.33 -6.81 2.27
N LEU A 33 9.22 -7.18 1.63
CA LEU A 33 8.29 -6.23 1.04
C LEU A 33 7.59 -5.35 2.09
N ILE A 34 7.24 -5.90 3.25
CA ILE A 34 6.64 -5.15 4.36
C ILE A 34 7.63 -4.10 4.89
N GLU A 35 8.88 -4.49 5.12
CA GLU A 35 9.94 -3.58 5.57
C GLU A 35 10.15 -2.46 4.54
N TYR A 36 10.37 -2.85 3.27
CA TYR A 36 10.59 -1.90 2.20
C TYR A 36 9.41 -0.95 1.96
N ALA A 37 8.18 -1.45 1.97
CA ALA A 37 6.98 -0.63 1.82
C ALA A 37 6.79 0.33 3.00
N SER A 38 7.06 -0.12 4.22
CA SER A 38 6.95 0.71 5.42
C SER A 38 7.95 1.87 5.37
N ASP A 39 9.21 1.59 5.04
CA ASP A 39 10.25 2.62 4.94
C ASP A 39 10.00 3.57 3.79
N LYS A 40 9.54 3.06 2.63
CA LYS A 40 9.14 3.90 1.52
C LYS A 40 7.98 4.83 1.90
N LEU A 41 6.98 4.34 2.64
CA LEU A 41 5.87 5.17 3.09
C LEU A 41 6.33 6.24 4.10
N ARG A 42 7.22 5.90 5.03
CA ARG A 42 7.84 6.89 5.94
C ARG A 42 8.63 7.96 5.21
N GLY A 43 9.27 7.62 4.09
CA GLY A 43 9.96 8.60 3.24
C GLY A 43 9.03 9.50 2.44
N LEU A 44 7.76 9.13 2.27
CA LEU A 44 6.75 9.90 1.52
C LEU A 44 5.82 10.69 2.43
N ILE A 45 5.58 10.21 3.65
CA ILE A 45 4.63 10.80 4.60
C ILE A 45 5.38 11.34 5.82
N ASP A 46 5.47 12.66 5.90
CA ASP A 46 6.05 13.34 7.07
C ASP A 46 5.32 12.96 8.36
N ASP A 47 6.11 12.74 9.41
CA ASP A 47 5.65 12.42 10.77
C ASP A 47 4.66 11.25 10.83
N LEU A 48 4.72 10.30 9.88
CA LEU A 48 3.79 9.19 9.78
C LEU A 48 3.56 8.49 11.13
N ASP A 49 4.64 8.07 11.79
CA ASP A 49 4.57 7.32 13.04
C ASP A 49 3.95 8.17 14.17
N LEU A 50 4.29 9.47 14.25
CA LEU A 50 3.71 10.39 15.23
C LEU A 50 2.20 10.59 14.99
N ARG A 51 1.80 10.77 13.72
CA ARG A 51 0.40 10.97 13.33
C ARG A 51 -0.46 9.72 13.56
N VAL A 52 0.14 8.54 13.46
CA VAL A 52 -0.53 7.28 13.81
C VAL A 52 -0.67 7.16 15.33
N LEU A 53 0.37 7.51 16.09
CA LEU A 53 0.38 7.46 17.55
C LEU A 53 -0.59 8.46 18.20
N ASP A 54 -0.67 9.67 17.66
CA ASP A 54 -1.59 10.72 18.16
C ASP A 54 -3.03 10.56 17.65
N GLY A 55 -3.26 9.62 16.72
CA GLY A 55 -4.57 9.31 16.14
C GLY A 55 -5.06 10.30 15.09
N SER A 56 -4.26 11.31 14.71
CA SER A 56 -4.56 12.23 13.62
C SER A 56 -4.56 11.54 12.25
N LEU A 57 -3.85 10.42 12.12
CA LEU A 57 -3.92 9.50 11.00
C LEU A 57 -4.44 8.13 11.45
N ARG A 58 -5.52 7.68 10.80
CA ARG A 58 -6.13 6.39 11.14
C ARG A 58 -5.23 5.23 10.69
N MET A 59 -4.80 4.41 11.64
CA MET A 59 -4.04 3.18 11.38
C MET A 59 -4.70 2.26 10.33
N GLY A 60 -6.04 2.21 10.29
CA GLY A 60 -6.77 1.43 9.29
C GLY A 60 -6.50 1.87 7.84
N LEU A 61 -6.31 3.18 7.61
CA LEU A 61 -5.94 3.69 6.28
C LEU A 61 -4.50 3.32 5.93
N VAL A 62 -3.57 3.52 6.87
CA VAL A 62 -2.16 3.17 6.70
C VAL A 62 -2.00 1.68 6.39
N ARG A 63 -2.64 0.82 7.20
CA ARG A 63 -2.67 -0.63 6.99
C ARG A 63 -3.27 -0.98 5.63
N GLY A 64 -4.41 -0.41 5.28
CA GLY A 64 -5.08 -0.65 4.00
C GLY A 64 -4.19 -0.33 2.80
N THR A 65 -3.50 0.81 2.84
CA THR A 65 -2.57 1.26 1.80
C THR A 65 -1.35 0.36 1.71
N LEU A 66 -0.67 0.08 2.83
CA LEU A 66 0.52 -0.76 2.86
C LEU A 66 0.24 -2.20 2.39
N VAL A 67 -0.82 -2.82 2.92
CA VAL A 67 -1.20 -4.19 2.53
C VAL A 67 -1.51 -4.25 1.04
N THR A 68 -2.20 -3.24 0.50
CA THR A 68 -2.52 -3.20 -0.94
C THR A 68 -1.25 -3.08 -1.80
N ALA A 69 -0.30 -2.25 -1.39
CA ALA A 69 0.99 -2.12 -2.09
C ALA A 69 1.81 -3.43 -2.02
N VAL A 70 1.84 -4.09 -0.86
CA VAL A 70 2.54 -5.37 -0.67
C VAL A 70 1.90 -6.50 -1.48
N CYS A 71 0.57 -6.63 -1.47
CA CYS A 71 -0.12 -7.63 -2.30
C CYS A 71 0.16 -7.41 -3.79
N ARG A 72 0.12 -6.15 -4.25
CA ARG A 72 0.43 -5.80 -5.65
C ARG A 72 1.86 -6.19 -6.05
N ALA A 73 2.82 -5.94 -5.15
CA ALA A 73 4.20 -6.33 -5.34
C ALA A 73 4.36 -7.86 -5.40
N LEU A 74 3.71 -8.58 -4.48
CA LEU A 74 3.72 -10.04 -4.46
C LEU A 74 3.11 -10.64 -5.73
N ASP A 75 1.98 -10.11 -6.19
CA ASP A 75 1.35 -10.55 -7.44
C ASP A 75 2.28 -10.33 -8.64
N THR A 76 3.00 -9.21 -8.66
CA THR A 76 4.01 -8.93 -9.68
C THR A 76 5.15 -9.96 -9.65
N LEU A 77 5.59 -10.38 -8.46
CA LEU A 77 6.60 -11.44 -8.31
C LEU A 77 6.07 -12.81 -8.75
N ARG A 78 4.79 -13.12 -8.47
CA ARG A 78 4.12 -14.37 -8.88
C ARG A 78 3.95 -14.48 -10.39
N VAL A 79 3.58 -13.37 -11.04
CA VAL A 79 3.45 -13.30 -12.51
C VAL A 79 4.83 -13.30 -13.18
N GLY A 80 5.82 -12.69 -12.54
CA GLY A 80 7.19 -12.55 -13.02
C GLY A 80 7.49 -11.13 -13.44
N LEU A 81 8.62 -10.61 -12.94
CA LEU A 81 9.15 -9.29 -13.30
C LEU A 81 9.32 -9.24 -14.83
N ARG A 82 8.47 -8.46 -15.52
CA ARG A 82 8.43 -8.23 -16.99
C ARG A 82 7.49 -9.11 -17.82
N VAL A 83 6.70 -10.00 -17.21
CA VAL A 83 5.65 -10.73 -17.93
C VAL A 83 4.44 -9.83 -18.13
N ARG A 84 4.07 -9.54 -19.39
CA ARG A 84 2.93 -8.64 -19.72
C ARG A 84 1.67 -9.37 -20.15
N ALA A 85 1.81 -10.55 -20.74
CA ALA A 85 0.70 -11.39 -21.14
C ALA A 85 1.13 -12.86 -21.20
N SER A 86 0.17 -13.75 -20.98
CA SER A 86 0.29 -15.18 -21.30
C SER A 86 -0.74 -15.53 -22.37
N GLN A 87 -0.29 -16.22 -23.42
CA GLN A 87 -1.11 -16.56 -24.57
C GLN A 87 -1.10 -18.07 -24.81
N PHE A 88 -2.30 -18.65 -24.77
CA PHE A 88 -2.61 -19.99 -25.25
C PHE A 88 -3.49 -19.87 -26.51
N PRO A 89 -3.59 -20.90 -27.36
CA PRO A 89 -4.38 -20.82 -28.60
C PRO A 89 -5.84 -20.40 -28.40
N GLU A 90 -6.41 -20.72 -27.24
CA GLU A 90 -7.81 -20.47 -26.87
C GLU A 90 -8.02 -19.27 -25.93
N ILE A 91 -6.99 -18.83 -25.19
CA ILE A 91 -7.13 -17.83 -24.12
C ILE A 91 -5.92 -16.88 -24.11
N THR A 92 -6.19 -15.58 -24.03
CA THR A 92 -5.18 -14.56 -23.77
C THR A 92 -5.46 -13.92 -22.42
N THR A 93 -4.48 -13.97 -21.51
CA THR A 93 -4.53 -13.28 -20.22
C THR A 93 -3.60 -12.10 -20.27
N THR A 94 -4.14 -10.90 -20.06
CA THR A 94 -3.35 -9.66 -19.96
C THR A 94 -3.18 -9.30 -18.49
N TYR A 95 -1.95 -9.04 -18.07
CA TYR A 95 -1.64 -8.62 -16.70
C TYR A 95 -1.56 -7.10 -16.64
N ALA A 96 -1.72 -6.52 -15.44
CA ALA A 96 -1.45 -5.10 -15.25
C ALA A 96 0.03 -4.81 -15.55
N ASP A 97 0.32 -3.64 -16.15
CA ASP A 97 1.70 -3.25 -16.41
C ASP A 97 2.48 -3.19 -15.09
N SER A 98 3.62 -3.90 -15.06
CA SER A 98 4.57 -3.81 -13.97
C SER A 98 5.16 -2.40 -13.97
N ASP A 99 4.89 -1.63 -12.91
CA ASP A 99 5.57 -0.36 -12.66
C ASP A 99 7.08 -0.61 -12.50
N ASP A 100 7.89 0.39 -12.84
CA ASP A 100 9.36 0.28 -12.76
C ASP A 100 9.82 0.12 -11.29
N SER A 101 8.98 0.54 -10.34
CA SER A 101 9.15 0.28 -8.91
C SER A 101 8.23 -0.83 -8.42
N LEU A 102 8.82 -1.92 -7.90
CA LEU A 102 8.08 -3.09 -7.41
C LEU A 102 7.05 -2.74 -6.30
N VAL A 103 7.39 -1.79 -5.43
CA VAL A 103 6.47 -1.23 -4.43
C VAL A 103 6.24 0.22 -4.76
N TYR A 104 5.00 0.61 -5.01
CA TYR A 104 4.63 2.00 -5.27
C TYR A 104 3.31 2.36 -4.60
N PHE A 105 3.13 3.65 -4.37
CA PHE A 105 1.89 4.24 -3.86
C PHE A 105 1.38 5.20 -4.92
N THR A 106 0.09 5.09 -5.24
CA THR A 106 -0.58 6.00 -6.17
C THR A 106 -0.85 7.34 -5.48
N ASP A 107 -0.96 8.42 -6.26
CA ASP A 107 -1.28 9.74 -5.72
C ASP A 107 -2.57 9.74 -4.89
N LYS A 108 -3.58 8.95 -5.30
CA LYS A 108 -4.84 8.77 -4.57
C LYS A 108 -4.64 8.08 -3.22
N GLU A 109 -3.77 7.08 -3.16
CA GLU A 109 -3.44 6.39 -1.91
C GLU A 109 -2.70 7.34 -0.95
N LEU A 110 -1.82 8.20 -1.48
CA LEU A 110 -1.11 9.21 -0.68
C LEU A 110 -2.02 10.35 -0.23
N GLU A 111 -2.94 10.81 -1.08
CA GLU A 111 -3.93 11.85 -0.76
C GLU A 111 -4.84 11.42 0.41
N LEU A 112 -5.16 10.12 0.52
CA LEU A 112 -5.92 9.60 1.67
C LEU A 112 -5.14 9.66 2.99
N LEU A 113 -3.80 9.63 2.93
CA LEU A 113 -2.92 9.69 4.10
C LEU A 113 -2.49 11.12 4.44
N GLN A 114 -2.55 12.01 3.45
CA GLN A 114 -2.29 13.44 3.55
C GLN A 114 -3.41 14.19 2.83
N PRO A 115 -4.62 14.29 3.43
CA PRO A 115 -5.68 15.08 2.85
C PRO A 115 -5.16 16.51 2.68
N SER A 116 -4.93 16.88 1.42
CA SER A 116 -4.39 18.18 1.05
C SER A 116 -5.51 19.21 1.14
N GLY A 117 -5.76 19.73 2.33
CA GLY A 117 -6.66 20.88 2.48
C GLY A 117 -7.18 21.15 3.89
N PRO A 118 -7.43 22.44 4.21
CA PRO A 118 -7.85 22.89 5.53
C PRO A 118 -9.22 22.28 5.88
N GLY A 119 -9.51 22.19 7.18
CA GLY A 119 -10.73 21.58 7.70
C GLY A 119 -11.98 21.88 6.90
N VAL A 120 -12.87 20.89 6.84
CA VAL A 120 -14.25 20.99 6.35
C VAL A 120 -14.87 22.31 6.82
N GLY A 121 -14.82 23.30 5.92
CA GLY A 121 -15.19 24.69 6.19
C GLY A 121 -15.24 25.51 4.89
N GLY A 122 -15.33 24.83 3.74
CA GLY A 122 -15.68 25.45 2.47
C GLY A 122 -17.13 25.88 2.54
N ALA A 123 -17.37 27.17 2.73
CA ALA A 123 -18.69 27.78 2.65
C ALA A 123 -19.33 27.42 1.30
N PHE A 124 -20.32 26.52 1.31
CA PHE A 124 -21.22 26.34 0.18
C PHE A 124 -22.07 27.61 0.07
N SER A 125 -21.71 28.50 -0.85
CA SER A 125 -22.58 29.60 -1.25
C SER A 125 -23.63 29.05 -2.22
N ILE A 126 -24.78 28.66 -1.69
CA ILE A 126 -25.98 28.39 -2.49
C ILE A 126 -26.44 29.73 -3.06
N ARG A 127 -26.31 29.92 -4.38
CA ARG A 127 -27.01 31.00 -5.07
C ARG A 127 -28.46 30.56 -5.26
N LEU A 128 -29.36 31.09 -4.43
CA LEU A 128 -30.78 31.10 -4.71
C LEU A 128 -31.02 32.10 -5.86
N GLY A 129 -31.34 31.57 -7.03
CA GLY A 129 -31.97 32.33 -8.11
C GLY A 129 -33.48 32.32 -7.94
#